data_AF-A0A1F3T5V2-F1
#
_entry.id   AF-A0A1F3T5V2-F1
#
_cell.length_a   1.000
_cell.length_b   1.000
_cell.length_c   1.000
_cell.angle_alpha   90.00
_cell.angle_beta   90.00
_cell.angle_gamma   90.00
#
_symmetry.space_group_name_H-M   'P 1'
#
loop_
_entity.id
_entity.type
_entity.pdbx_description
1 polymer ?
#
loop_
_entity_poly.entity_id
_entity_poly.type
_entity_poly.pdbx_seq_one_letter_code
_entity_poly.pdbx_strand_id
1 'polypeptide(L)'
;MVFIFTTGVIAAFIVSLFIATGIWMHWFPTPAGAGPITWILGLFLHLLMGGGFALIYSALFRSLAKSGAATGAVIGFFHWVVVGILISLLLGPSNRAYWIMYGRPTFFSSLTLHLLFGAIVGGFHRFAIQANRKQQTLRRSERAA
;
A
#
# COMPACT_ATOMS: atom_id res chain seq x y z
N MET A 1 -15.06 13.91 -4.81
CA MET A 1 -13.78 13.21 -5.05
C MET A 1 -12.80 13.32 -3.88
N VAL A 2 -12.71 14.47 -3.21
CA VAL A 2 -11.80 14.70 -2.06
C VAL A 2 -11.96 13.64 -0.96
N PHE A 3 -13.18 13.29 -0.55
CA PHE A 3 -13.40 12.30 0.53
C PHE A 3 -12.80 10.90 0.23
N ILE A 4 -12.97 10.37 -0.98
CA ILE A 4 -12.39 9.07 -1.39
C ILE A 4 -10.86 9.10 -1.31
N PHE A 5 -10.27 10.25 -1.67
CA PHE A 5 -8.84 10.47 -1.66
C PHE A 5 -8.31 10.49 -0.22
N THR A 6 -8.94 11.23 0.68
CA THR A 6 -8.49 11.34 2.08
C THR A 6 -8.57 10.02 2.83
N THR A 7 -9.67 9.26 2.69
CA THR A 7 -9.81 8.00 3.45
C THR A 7 -8.83 6.93 2.97
N GLY A 8 -8.55 6.86 1.67
CA GLY A 8 -7.56 5.94 1.11
C GLY A 8 -6.13 6.28 1.55
N VAL A 9 -5.78 7.57 1.57
CA VAL A 9 -4.47 8.05 2.03
C VAL A 9 -4.27 7.77 3.52
N ILE A 10 -5.28 8.02 4.36
CA ILE A 10 -5.19 7.76 5.81
C ILE A 10 -5.05 6.26 6.09
N ALA A 11 -5.82 5.41 5.42
CA ALA A 11 -5.72 3.96 5.58
C ALA A 11 -4.35 3.42 5.11
N ALA A 12 -3.86 3.89 3.96
CA ALA A 12 -2.53 3.58 3.46
C ALA A 12 -1.43 4.05 4.42
N PHE A 13 -1.59 5.23 5.02
CA PHE A 13 -0.68 5.81 6.00
C PHE A 13 -0.61 4.96 7.27
N ILE A 14 -1.76 4.57 7.84
CA ILE A 14 -1.84 3.73 9.07
C ILE A 14 -1.21 2.36 8.82
N VAL A 15 -1.51 1.73 7.68
CA VAL A 15 -0.95 0.43 7.32
C VAL A 15 0.56 0.53 7.11
N SER A 16 1.03 1.55 6.39
CA SER A 16 2.45 1.80 6.17
C SER A 16 3.20 2.09 7.48
N LEU A 17 2.55 2.78 8.43
CA LEU A 17 3.11 3.06 9.75
C LEU A 17 3.26 1.77 10.58
N PHE A 18 2.25 0.91 10.58
CA PHE A 18 2.26 -0.38 11.29
C PHE A 18 3.31 -1.34 10.70
N ILE A 19 3.47 -1.32 9.38
CA ILE A 19 4.48 -2.10 8.66
C ILE A 19 5.89 -1.62 8.99
N ALA A 20 6.10 -0.30 8.94
CA ALA A 20 7.41 0.29 9.17
C ALA A 20 7.86 0.16 10.63
N THR A 21 6.95 0.14 11.60
CA THR A 21 7.33 -0.12 13.00
C THR A 21 7.55 -1.61 13.27
N GLY A 22 6.73 -2.50 12.72
CA GLY A 22 6.81 -3.94 12.98
C GLY A 22 7.93 -4.68 12.25
N ILE A 23 8.18 -4.37 10.97
CA ILE A 23 9.21 -5.08 10.18
C ILE A 23 10.58 -4.44 10.35
N TRP A 24 10.64 -3.12 10.36
CA TRP A 24 11.93 -2.41 10.36
C TRP A 24 12.68 -2.54 11.68
N MET A 25 11.98 -2.74 12.80
CA MET A 25 12.61 -2.96 14.10
C MET A 25 13.12 -4.40 14.32
N HIS A 26 12.66 -5.39 13.53
CA HIS A 26 13.07 -6.79 13.72
C HIS A 26 13.91 -7.37 12.58
N TRP A 27 13.78 -6.88 11.35
CA TRP A 27 14.31 -7.59 10.16
C TRP A 27 15.42 -6.87 9.42
N PHE A 28 15.57 -5.56 9.63
CA PHE A 28 16.74 -4.83 9.15
C PHE A 28 17.61 -4.57 10.36
N PRO A 29 18.69 -5.34 10.59
CA PRO A 29 19.76 -4.81 11.42
C PRO A 29 20.11 -3.47 10.79
N THR A 30 19.85 -2.37 11.50
CA THR A 30 20.38 -1.08 11.11
C THR A 30 21.87 -1.34 10.87
N PRO A 31 22.42 -1.02 9.68
CA PRO A 31 23.86 -1.11 9.47
C PRO A 31 24.51 -0.50 10.70
N ALA A 32 25.49 -1.16 11.32
CA ALA A 32 26.07 -0.66 12.57
C ALA A 32 26.39 0.84 12.41
N GLY A 33 25.63 1.71 13.09
CA GLY A 33 25.68 3.18 12.90
C GLY A 33 24.49 3.86 12.23
N ALA A 34 23.45 3.16 11.77
CA ALA A 34 22.20 3.79 11.33
C ALA A 34 21.43 4.32 12.55
N GLY A 35 21.68 5.59 12.87
CA GLY A 35 21.06 6.29 13.98
C GLY A 35 19.57 6.56 13.75
N PRO A 36 18.88 7.13 14.76
CA PRO A 36 17.44 7.44 14.71
C PRO A 36 17.02 8.27 13.49
N ILE A 37 17.90 9.14 12.98
CA ILE A 37 17.63 9.99 11.82
C ILE A 37 17.42 9.14 10.56
N THR A 38 18.27 8.14 10.30
CA THR A 38 18.14 7.25 9.13
C THR A 38 16.81 6.48 9.18
N TRP A 39 16.40 6.08 10.38
CA TRP A 39 15.10 5.43 10.59
C TRP A 39 13.93 6.37 10.27
N ILE A 40 13.95 7.61 10.79
CA ILE A 40 12.91 8.61 10.51
C ILE A 40 12.81 8.91 9.02
N LEU A 41 13.94 9.07 8.34
CA LEU A 41 13.99 9.32 6.90
C LEU A 41 13.45 8.13 6.10
N GLY A 42 13.83 6.89 6.48
CA GLY A 42 13.32 5.68 5.86
C GLY A 42 11.81 5.53 6.04
N LEU A 43 11.30 5.79 7.25
CA LEU A 43 9.87 5.81 7.54
C LEU A 43 9.15 6.86 6.69
N PHE A 44 9.65 8.10 6.66
CA PHE A 44 9.04 9.18 5.90
C PHE A 44 8.97 8.84 4.39
N LEU A 45 10.07 8.34 3.83
CA LEU A 45 10.11 7.92 2.43
C LEU A 45 9.13 6.76 2.18
N HIS A 46 9.04 5.80 3.09
CA HIS A 46 8.10 4.69 3.00
C HIS A 46 6.64 5.17 3.00
N LEU A 47 6.29 6.10 3.89
CA LEU A 47 4.96 6.71 3.94
C LEU A 47 4.64 7.50 2.68
N LEU A 48 5.59 8.28 2.17
CA LEU A 48 5.44 9.05 0.94
C LEU A 48 5.20 8.13 -0.27
N MET A 49 6.01 7.07 -0.41
CA MET A 49 5.84 6.09 -1.49
C MET A 49 4.54 5.31 -1.34
N GLY A 50 4.21 4.84 -0.13
CA GLY A 50 2.96 4.13 0.15
C GLY A 50 1.72 4.97 -0.19
N GLY A 51 1.73 6.26 0.17
CA GLY A 51 0.71 7.22 -0.22
C GLY A 51 0.62 7.38 -1.75
N GLY A 52 1.75 7.56 -2.42
CA GLY A 52 1.82 7.63 -3.89
C GLY A 52 1.25 6.38 -4.58
N PHE A 53 1.62 5.18 -4.11
CA PHE A 53 1.08 3.93 -4.64
C PHE A 53 -0.42 3.77 -4.38
N ALA A 54 -0.95 4.24 -3.25
CA ALA A 54 -2.40 4.25 -3.02
C ALA A 54 -3.16 5.08 -4.07
N LEU A 55 -2.57 6.18 -4.55
CA LEU A 55 -3.15 6.98 -5.64
C LEU A 55 -3.14 6.22 -6.96
N ILE A 56 -2.04 5.52 -7.26
CA ILE A 56 -1.93 4.65 -8.44
C ILE A 56 -3.00 3.54 -8.37
N TYR A 57 -3.19 2.90 -7.21
CA TYR A 57 -4.21 1.88 -7.01
C TYR A 57 -5.61 2.44 -7.24
N SER A 58 -5.90 3.64 -6.71
CA SER A 58 -7.16 4.34 -6.93
C SER A 58 -7.42 4.59 -8.43
N ALA A 59 -6.41 5.01 -9.18
CA ALA A 59 -6.51 5.18 -10.63
C ALA A 59 -6.78 3.85 -11.35
N LEU A 60 -6.08 2.77 -10.96
CA LEU A 60 -6.31 1.43 -11.50
C LEU A 60 -7.71 0.89 -11.20
N PHE A 61 -8.21 1.08 -9.98
CA PHE A 61 -9.57 0.65 -9.64
C PHE A 61 -10.64 1.38 -10.46
N ARG A 62 -10.39 2.66 -10.79
CA ARG A 62 -11.27 3.43 -11.67
C ARG A 62 -11.22 2.89 -13.10
N SER A 63 -10.04 2.62 -13.65
CA SER A 63 -9.92 2.09 -15.02
C SER A 63 -10.52 0.69 -15.16
N LEU A 64 -10.42 -0.14 -14.12
CA LEU A 64 -11.00 -1.48 -14.09
C LEU A 64 -12.51 -1.50 -13.82
N ALA A 65 -13.13 -0.35 -13.50
CA ALA A 65 -14.51 -0.24 -13.01
C ALA A 65 -14.85 -1.22 -11.85
N LYS A 66 -13.82 -1.71 -11.14
CA LYS A 66 -13.93 -2.75 -10.13
C LYS A 66 -12.98 -2.43 -8.99
N SER A 67 -13.55 -2.33 -7.79
CA SER A 67 -12.79 -2.09 -6.55
C SER A 67 -13.33 -2.96 -5.42
N GLY A 68 -12.45 -3.44 -4.57
CA GLY A 68 -12.77 -4.23 -3.39
C GLY A 68 -11.53 -4.91 -2.84
N ALA A 69 -11.64 -5.54 -1.67
CA ALA A 69 -10.50 -6.18 -1.01
C ALA A 69 -9.81 -7.24 -1.88
N ALA A 70 -10.57 -8.11 -2.56
CA ALA A 70 -10.00 -9.14 -3.42
C ALA A 70 -9.22 -8.55 -4.62
N THR A 71 -9.83 -7.62 -5.37
CA THR A 71 -9.14 -6.93 -6.48
C THR A 71 -7.91 -6.19 -5.96
N GLY A 72 -8.01 -5.55 -4.80
CA GLY A 72 -6.90 -4.84 -4.19
C GLY A 72 -5.75 -5.75 -3.78
N ALA A 73 -6.04 -6.92 -3.21
CA ALA A 73 -5.02 -7.92 -2.88
C ALA A 73 -4.28 -8.40 -4.15
N VAL A 74 -4.99 -8.63 -5.26
CA VAL A 74 -4.39 -9.00 -6.54
C VAL A 74 -3.44 -7.91 -7.04
N ILE A 75 -3.85 -6.63 -7.01
CA ILE A 75 -2.96 -5.52 -7.36
C ILE A 75 -1.78 -5.45 -6.38
N GLY A 76 -2.02 -5.66 -5.09
CA GLY A 76 -1.02 -5.87 -4.03
C GLY A 76 0.06 -6.88 -4.41
N PHE A 77 -0.36 -8.06 -4.83
CA PHE A 77 0.53 -9.12 -5.29
C PHE A 77 1.39 -8.69 -6.48
N PHE A 78 0.76 -8.15 -7.53
CA PHE A 78 1.51 -7.71 -8.72
C PHE A 78 2.50 -6.60 -8.39
N HIS A 79 2.11 -5.64 -7.55
CA HIS A 79 3.00 -4.60 -7.07
C HIS A 79 4.22 -5.19 -6.34
N TRP A 80 4.00 -6.14 -5.43
CA TRP A 80 5.09 -6.82 -4.73
C TRP A 80 6.03 -7.56 -5.69
N VAL A 81 5.49 -8.28 -6.69
CA VAL A 81 6.30 -8.97 -7.71
C VAL A 81 7.14 -7.97 -8.51
N VAL A 82 6.52 -6.91 -9.03
CA VAL A 82 7.20 -5.90 -9.86
C VAL A 82 8.29 -5.20 -9.06
N VAL A 83 8.02 -4.77 -7.83
CA VAL A 83 9.02 -4.14 -6.96
C VAL A 83 10.15 -5.11 -6.62
N GLY A 84 9.84 -6.38 -6.33
CA GLY A 84 10.86 -7.40 -6.09
C GLY A 84 11.81 -7.61 -7.28
N ILE A 85 11.27 -7.60 -8.51
CA ILE A 85 12.07 -7.65 -9.75
C ILE A 85 12.93 -6.39 -9.88
N LEU A 86 12.33 -5.20 -9.74
CA LEU A 86 13.05 -3.93 -9.88
C LEU A 86 14.19 -3.79 -8.87
N ILE A 87 13.96 -4.17 -7.61
CA ILE A 87 15.00 -4.19 -6.57
C ILE A 87 16.12 -5.18 -6.96
N SER A 88 15.77 -6.37 -7.43
CA SER A 88 16.77 -7.37 -7.84
C SER A 88 17.62 -6.87 -9.03
N LEU A 89 17.01 -6.16 -9.98
CA LEU A 89 17.73 -5.55 -11.10
C LEU A 89 18.65 -4.40 -10.64
N LEU A 90 18.17 -3.56 -9.71
CA LEU A 90 18.94 -2.42 -9.20
C LEU A 90 20.16 -2.85 -8.39
N LEU A 91 20.07 -3.96 -7.66
CA LEU A 91 21.14 -4.48 -6.80
C LEU A 91 22.17 -5.33 -7.55
N GLY A 92 21.98 -5.56 -8.85
CA GLY A 92 22.93 -6.26 -9.72
C GLY A 92 22.88 -7.79 -9.66
N PRO A 93 23.51 -8.48 -10.62
CA PRO A 93 23.37 -9.93 -10.83
C PRO A 93 24.00 -10.80 -9.74
N SER A 94 24.90 -10.25 -8.91
CA SER A 94 25.48 -10.93 -7.75
C SER A 94 24.49 -11.09 -6.60
N ASN A 95 23.48 -10.22 -6.54
CA ASN A 95 22.41 -10.26 -5.56
C ASN A 95 21.26 -11.13 -6.07
N ARG A 96 21.51 -12.44 -6.07
CA ARG A 96 20.53 -13.45 -6.49
C ARG A 96 19.27 -13.28 -5.64
N ALA A 97 18.14 -13.06 -6.30
CA ALA A 97 16.75 -13.08 -5.82
C ALA A 97 16.48 -12.51 -4.40
N TYR A 98 15.60 -11.51 -4.30
CA TYR A 98 15.17 -10.82 -3.07
C TYR A 98 15.08 -11.68 -1.77
N TRP A 99 14.49 -12.87 -1.83
CA TRP A 99 14.40 -13.81 -0.69
C TRP A 99 15.73 -14.36 -0.17
N ILE A 100 16.78 -14.44 -0.98
CA ILE A 100 18.12 -14.89 -0.57
C ILE A 100 18.81 -13.76 0.21
N MET A 101 18.63 -12.50 -0.21
CA MET A 101 19.24 -11.34 0.46
C MET A 101 18.62 -11.05 1.84
N TYR A 102 17.29 -11.11 1.93
CA TYR A 102 16.55 -10.69 3.11
C TYR A 102 16.01 -11.85 3.95
N GLY A 103 16.19 -13.08 3.50
CA GLY A 103 15.70 -14.29 4.14
C GLY A 103 14.22 -14.59 3.84
N ARG A 104 13.86 -15.88 4.03
CA ARG A 104 12.49 -16.38 3.80
C ARG A 104 11.43 -15.65 4.62
N PRO A 105 11.63 -15.36 5.91
CA PRO A 105 10.59 -14.68 6.68
C PRO A 105 10.29 -13.28 6.16
N THR A 106 11.31 -12.45 5.92
CA THR A 106 11.14 -11.11 5.34
C THR A 106 10.42 -11.15 4.00
N PHE A 107 10.74 -12.13 3.16
CA PHE A 107 10.06 -12.34 1.88
C PHE A 107 8.55 -12.56 2.05
N PHE A 108 8.15 -13.50 2.92
CA PHE A 108 6.73 -13.81 3.15
C PHE A 108 6.00 -12.70 3.91
N SER A 109 6.67 -12.05 4.88
CA SER A 109 6.12 -10.87 5.56
C SER A 109 5.88 -9.73 4.57
N SER A 110 6.85 -9.43 3.71
CA SER A 110 6.71 -8.41 2.66
C SER A 110 5.53 -8.74 1.73
N LEU A 111 5.41 -9.98 1.25
CA LEU A 111 4.26 -10.41 0.44
C LEU A 111 2.95 -10.18 1.18
N THR A 112 2.83 -10.68 2.40
CA THR A 112 1.63 -10.59 3.24
C THR A 112 1.17 -9.15 3.40
N LEU A 113 2.12 -8.25 3.66
CA LEU A 113 1.83 -6.84 3.83
C LEU A 113 1.37 -6.16 2.55
N HIS A 114 1.93 -6.50 1.40
CA HIS A 114 1.47 -5.95 0.12
C HIS A 114 0.06 -6.44 -0.23
N LEU A 115 -0.26 -7.70 0.08
CA LEU A 115 -1.61 -8.24 -0.05
C LEU A 115 -2.60 -7.49 0.85
N LEU A 116 -2.26 -7.33 2.12
CA LEU A 116 -3.09 -6.60 3.10
C LEU A 116 -3.26 -5.14 2.71
N PHE A 117 -2.17 -4.46 2.37
CA PHE A 117 -2.19 -3.08 1.89
C PHE A 117 -3.16 -2.92 0.71
N GLY A 118 -2.99 -3.75 -0.31
CA GLY A 118 -3.85 -3.72 -1.48
C GLY A 118 -5.32 -3.99 -1.13
N ALA A 119 -5.58 -5.01 -0.30
CA ALA A 119 -6.92 -5.35 0.14
C ALA A 119 -7.60 -4.19 0.89
N ILE A 120 -6.86 -3.54 1.79
CA ILE A 120 -7.34 -2.40 2.57
C ILE A 120 -7.67 -1.23 1.64
N VAL A 121 -6.73 -0.81 0.78
CA VAL A 121 -6.95 0.30 -0.16
C VAL A 121 -8.14 0.01 -1.09
N GLY A 122 -8.24 -1.21 -1.62
CA GLY A 122 -9.37 -1.62 -2.47
C GLY A 122 -10.71 -1.66 -1.73
N GLY A 123 -10.71 -2.10 -0.47
CA GLY A 123 -11.88 -2.10 0.40
C GLY A 123 -12.39 -0.69 0.69
N PHE A 124 -11.50 0.21 1.11
CA PHE A 124 -11.83 1.61 1.38
C PHE A 124 -12.31 2.34 0.13
N HIS A 125 -11.69 2.10 -1.03
CA HIS A 125 -12.14 2.69 -2.29
C HIS A 125 -13.59 2.26 -2.64
N ARG A 126 -13.91 0.97 -2.48
CA ARG A 126 -15.27 0.45 -2.70
C ARG A 126 -16.28 1.09 -1.72
N PHE A 127 -15.93 1.14 -0.44
CA PHE A 127 -16.78 1.75 0.59
C PHE A 127 -17.07 3.21 0.27
N ALA A 128 -16.04 3.98 -0.11
CA ALA A 128 -16.20 5.39 -0.42
C ALA A 128 -17.07 5.65 -1.67
N ILE A 129 -17.03 4.76 -2.68
CA ILE A 129 -17.96 4.79 -3.82
C ILE A 129 -19.40 4.55 -3.34
N GLN A 130 -19.62 3.53 -2.51
CA GLN A 130 -20.95 3.19 -1.99
C GLN A 130 -21.55 4.33 -1.14
N ALA A 131 -20.74 4.94 -0.27
CA ALA A 131 -21.15 6.07 0.56
C ALA A 131 -21.59 7.28 -0.29
N ASN A 132 -20.83 7.62 -1.33
CA ASN A 132 -21.18 8.73 -2.23
C ASN A 132 -22.48 8.46 -3.00
N ARG A 133 -22.70 7.23 -3.49
CA ARG A 133 -23.95 6.86 -4.17
C ARG A 133 -25.16 7.00 -3.26
N LYS A 134 -25.04 6.58 -1.99
CA LYS A 134 -26.10 6.73 -0.98
C LYS A 134 -26.44 8.22 -0.76
N GLN A 135 -25.44 9.08 -0.56
CA GLN A 135 -25.65 10.52 -0.39
C GLN A 135 -26.29 11.19 -1.61
N GLN A 136 -25.88 10.81 -2.82
CA GLN A 136 -26.50 11.32 -4.05
C GLN A 136 -27.98 10.93 -4.18
N THR A 137 -28.34 9.72 -3.75
CA THR A 137 -29.73 9.25 -3.76
C THR A 137 -30.60 10.06 -2.80
N LEU A 138 -30.13 10.28 -1.57
CA LEU A 138 -30.84 11.09 -0.56
C LEU A 138 -31.06 12.53 -1.04
N ARG A 139 -30.04 13.17 -1.62
CA ARG A 139 -30.17 14.53 -2.19
C ARG A 139 -31.14 14.60 -3.37
N ARG A 140 -31.34 13.51 -4.11
CA ARG A 140 -32.32 13.46 -5.20
C ARG A 140 -33.74 13.33 -4.66
N SER A 141 -33.96 12.53 -3.61
CA SER A 141 -35.27 12.43 -2.97
C SER A 141 -35.69 13.75 -2.30
N GLU A 142 -34.76 14.46 -1.66
CA GLU A 142 -35.04 15.78 -1.05
C GLU A 142 -35.44 16.85 -2.07
N ARG A 143 -34.97 16.76 -3.31
CA ARG A 143 -35.30 17.71 -4.39
C ARG A 143 -36.60 17.38 -5.12
N ALA A 144 -37.12 16.17 -4.92
CA ALA A 144 -38.35 15.70 -5.56
C ALA A 144 -39.58 15.85 -4.66
N ALA A 145 -39.38 16.15 -3.38
CA ALA A 145 -40.41 16.48 -2.39
C ALA A 145 -40.66 17.99 -2.38
#